data_AF-A0A5N5KRE0-F1
#
_entry.id   AF-A0A5N5KRE0-F1
#
_cell.length_a   1.000
_cell.length_b   1.000
_cell.length_c   1.000
_cell.angle_alpha   90.00
_cell.angle_beta   90.00
_cell.angle_gamma   90.00
#
_symmetry.space_group_name_H-M   'P 1'
#
loop_
_entity.id
_entity.type
_entity.pdbx_description
1 polymer ?
#
loop_
_entity_poly.entity_id
_entity_poly.type
_entity_poly.pdbx_seq_one_letter_code
_entity_poly.pdbx_strand_id
1 'polypeptide(L)'
;MNRERPVLHFPALTVRDSGSYTCTWKTSEASGSETISLQVEGENPDHWSIWIIVLVTAGVIFIVLAVPAVIYSRRCVHTEQLKEDDSDIYTTVQYNTFTMN
;
A
#
# COMPACT_ATOMS: atom_id res chain seq x y z
N MET A 1 -31.47 50.24 4.88
CA MET A 1 -31.46 49.48 6.15
C MET A 1 -30.74 48.17 5.87
N ASN A 2 -29.47 48.06 6.26
CA ASN A 2 -28.65 46.88 5.96
C ASN A 2 -28.96 45.81 7.02
N ARG A 3 -29.54 44.67 6.63
CA ARG A 3 -29.75 43.54 7.55
C ARG A 3 -28.43 42.78 7.63
N GLU A 4 -27.55 43.18 8.55
CA GLU A 4 -26.35 42.40 8.85
C GLU A 4 -26.77 41.02 9.37
N ARG A 5 -26.36 39.96 8.66
CA ARG A 5 -26.61 38.59 9.10
C ARG A 5 -25.47 38.20 10.06
N PRO A 6 -25.78 37.72 11.28
CA PRO A 6 -24.78 37.16 12.16
C PRO A 6 -24.13 35.93 11.50
N VAL A 7 -22.80 35.86 11.50
CA VAL A 7 -22.03 34.74 10.93
C VAL A 7 -21.13 34.15 12.00
N LEU A 8 -21.16 32.82 12.15
CA LEU A 8 -20.23 32.06 12.99
C LEU A 8 -19.10 31.51 12.11
N HIS A 9 -17.86 31.94 12.38
CA HIS A 9 -16.69 31.56 11.60
C HIS A 9 -15.77 30.63 12.40
N PHE A 10 -15.34 29.53 11.80
CA PHE A 10 -14.36 28.59 12.38
C PHE A 10 -13.02 28.75 11.66
N PRO A 11 -11.98 29.31 12.29
CA PRO A 11 -10.68 29.55 11.64
C PRO A 11 -9.92 28.26 11.31
N ALA A 12 -10.10 27.21 12.12
CA ALA A 12 -9.60 25.87 11.85
C ALA A 12 -10.61 24.86 12.41
N LEU A 13 -11.22 24.07 11.53
CA LEU A 13 -12.15 23.03 11.93
C LEU A 13 -11.38 21.81 12.45
N THR A 14 -11.69 21.39 13.66
CA THR A 14 -11.18 20.15 14.26
C THR A 14 -12.34 19.22 14.57
N VAL A 15 -12.05 17.92 14.75
CA VAL A 15 -13.07 16.93 15.14
C VAL A 15 -13.76 17.31 16.47
N ARG A 16 -13.09 18.11 17.31
CA ARG A 16 -13.67 18.62 18.58
C ARG A 16 -14.73 19.69 18.37
N ASP A 17 -14.76 20.32 17.20
CA ASP A 17 -15.80 21.28 16.80
C ASP A 17 -17.02 20.56 16.21
N SER A 18 -17.00 19.23 16.12
CA SER A 18 -18.18 18.46 15.76
C SER A 18 -19.23 18.57 16.88
N GLY A 19 -20.44 18.98 16.55
CA GLY A 19 -21.47 19.21 17.55
C GLY A 19 -22.69 19.95 17.04
N SER A 20 -23.56 20.28 17.99
CA SER A 20 -24.84 20.95 17.73
C SER A 20 -24.71 22.44 18.03
N TYR A 21 -24.90 23.25 17.00
CA TYR A 21 -24.80 24.70 17.08
C TYR A 21 -26.18 25.32 17.01
N THR A 22 -26.49 26.20 17.95
CA THR A 22 -27.81 26.83 18.03
C THR A 22 -27.72 28.31 17.68
N CYS A 23 -28.46 28.72 16.64
CA CYS A 23 -28.70 30.10 16.32
C CYS A 23 -29.98 30.57 17.00
N THR A 24 -29.85 31.51 17.94
CA THR A 24 -31.00 32.15 18.58
C THR A 24 -31.12 33.58 18.09
N TRP A 25 -32.33 33.99 17.74
CA TRP A 25 -32.62 35.36 17.35
C TRP A 25 -33.79 35.90 18.18
N LYS A 26 -33.71 37.19 18.52
CA LYS A 26 -34.73 37.89 19.30
C LYS A 26 -34.97 39.26 18.70
N THR A 27 -36.23 39.60 18.54
CA THR A 27 -36.74 40.92 18.14
C THR A 27 -37.67 41.45 19.24
N SER A 28 -38.19 42.66 19.06
CA SER A 28 -39.19 43.24 19.96
C SER A 28 -40.50 42.47 19.99
N GLU A 29 -40.84 41.76 18.89
CA GLU A 29 -42.14 41.05 18.75
C GLU A 29 -42.01 39.53 18.91
N ALA A 30 -40.89 38.94 18.51
CA ALA A 30 -40.72 37.48 18.48
C ALA A 30 -39.29 37.04 18.77
N SER A 31 -39.16 35.78 19.20
CA SER A 31 -37.90 35.06 19.33
C SER A 31 -37.98 33.71 18.65
N GLY A 32 -36.88 33.27 18.07
CA GLY A 32 -36.75 31.94 17.46
C GLY A 32 -35.39 31.31 17.76
N SER A 33 -35.33 30.00 17.61
CA SER A 33 -34.11 29.21 17.77
C SER A 33 -34.07 28.15 16.70
N GLU A 34 -32.93 27.99 16.05
CA GLU A 34 -32.68 26.93 15.07
C GLU A 34 -31.36 26.25 15.40
N THR A 35 -31.35 24.92 15.31
CA THR A 35 -30.20 24.10 15.68
C THR A 35 -29.65 23.42 14.44
N ILE A 36 -28.34 23.53 14.23
CA ILE A 36 -27.61 23.00 13.09
C ILE A 36 -26.56 22.02 13.61
N SER A 37 -26.55 20.81 13.05
CA SER A 37 -25.53 19.80 13.34
C SER A 37 -24.33 20.01 12.42
N LEU A 38 -23.16 20.25 12.99
CA LEU A 38 -21.89 20.28 12.27
C LEU A 38 -21.15 18.99 12.56
N GLN A 39 -20.88 18.20 11.52
CA GLN A 39 -20.06 16.99 11.62
C GLN A 39 -18.72 17.26 10.94
N VAL A 40 -17.66 17.26 11.72
CA VAL A 40 -16.28 17.39 11.21
C VAL A 40 -15.65 16.01 11.19
N GLU A 41 -15.40 15.50 9.99
CA GLU A 41 -14.69 14.24 9.80
C GLU A 41 -13.19 14.54 9.73
N GLY A 42 -12.42 13.94 10.64
CA GLY A 42 -10.97 13.98 10.57
C GLY A 42 -10.50 13.09 9.42
N GLU A 43 -9.52 13.56 8.66
CA GLU A 43 -8.82 12.68 7.72
C GLU A 43 -8.30 11.48 8.52
N ASN A 44 -8.77 10.28 8.19
CA ASN A 44 -8.35 9.08 8.88
C ASN A 44 -7.05 8.57 8.24
N PRO A 45 -5.86 8.81 8.84
CA PRO A 45 -4.59 8.40 8.25
C PRO A 45 -4.45 6.87 8.22
N ASP A 46 -5.32 6.15 8.92
CA ASP A 46 -5.23 4.70 9.07
C ASP A 46 -5.42 4.00 7.74
N HIS A 47 -6.35 4.47 6.88
CA HIS A 47 -6.60 3.79 5.61
C HIS A 47 -5.37 3.82 4.70
N TRP A 48 -4.76 4.99 4.51
CA TRP A 48 -3.58 5.12 3.66
C TRP A 48 -2.37 4.37 4.25
N SER A 49 -2.21 4.44 5.58
CA SER A 49 -1.13 3.74 6.29
C SER A 49 -1.24 2.21 6.15
N ILE A 50 -2.46 1.66 6.21
CA ILE A 50 -2.71 0.23 6.04
C ILE A 50 -2.30 -0.25 4.65
N TRP A 51 -2.65 0.49 3.59
CA TRP A 51 -2.27 0.12 2.21
C TRP A 51 -0.76 0.11 2.00
N ILE A 52 -0.04 1.06 2.59
CA ILE A 52 1.43 1.10 2.51
C ILE A 52 2.04 -0.15 3.18
N ILE A 53 1.54 -0.56 4.34
CA ILE A 53 2.02 -1.76 5.03
C ILE A 53 1.77 -3.02 4.19
N VAL A 54 0.59 -3.14 3.57
CA VAL A 54 0.25 -4.27 2.69
C VAL A 54 1.18 -4.34 1.47
N LEU A 55 1.46 -3.20 0.84
CA LEU A 55 2.35 -3.14 -0.32
C LEU A 55 3.79 -3.52 0.04
N VAL A 56 4.29 -3.02 1.18
CA VAL A 56 5.65 -3.33 1.67
C VAL A 56 5.77 -4.82 2.01
N THR A 57 4.81 -5.38 2.74
CA THR A 57 4.84 -6.81 3.12
C THR A 57 4.77 -7.73 1.91
N ALA A 58 3.88 -7.45 0.95
CA ALA A 58 3.80 -8.22 -0.29
C ALA A 58 5.10 -8.15 -1.11
N GLY A 59 5.71 -6.95 -1.21
CA GLY A 59 6.97 -6.75 -1.91
C GLY A 59 8.13 -7.53 -1.28
N VAL A 60 8.25 -7.51 0.05
CA VAL A 60 9.31 -8.25 0.77
C VAL A 60 9.15 -9.76 0.56
N ILE A 61 7.93 -10.29 0.67
CA ILE A 61 7.66 -11.72 0.44
C ILE A 61 8.05 -12.11 -0.99
N PHE A 62 7.69 -11.28 -1.98
CA PHE A 62 8.04 -11.53 -3.37
C PHE A 62 9.56 -11.59 -3.58
N ILE A 63 10.32 -10.65 -3.00
CA ILE A 63 11.78 -10.64 -3.10
C ILE A 63 12.39 -11.88 -2.43
N VAL A 64 11.92 -12.23 -1.23
CA VAL A 64 12.41 -13.39 -0.47
C VAL A 64 12.12 -14.70 -1.20
N LEU A 65 11.03 -14.81 -1.97
CA LEU A 65 10.73 -16.02 -2.75
C LEU A 65 11.38 -16.02 -4.14
N ALA A 66 11.38 -14.89 -4.83
CA ALA A 66 11.90 -14.78 -6.19
C ALA A 66 13.43 -14.89 -6.24
N VAL A 67 14.16 -14.29 -5.29
CA VAL A 67 15.62 -14.31 -5.30
C VAL A 67 16.17 -15.74 -5.15
N PRO A 68 15.75 -16.56 -4.17
CA PRO A 68 16.17 -17.95 -4.06
C PRO A 68 15.72 -18.80 -5.25
N ALA A 69 14.50 -18.60 -5.76
CA ALA A 69 14.00 -19.32 -6.93
C ALA A 69 14.87 -19.05 -8.16
N VAL A 70 15.23 -17.79 -8.43
CA VAL A 70 16.12 -17.42 -9.54
C VAL A 70 17.53 -18.00 -9.35
N ILE A 71 18.06 -17.96 -8.13
CA ILE A 71 19.38 -18.55 -7.83
C ILE A 71 19.34 -20.07 -8.03
N TYR A 72 18.28 -20.74 -7.57
CA TYR A 72 18.08 -22.17 -7.74
C TYR A 72 17.97 -22.55 -9.21
N SER A 73 17.10 -21.88 -9.98
CA SER A 73 16.95 -22.12 -11.42
C SER A 73 18.27 -21.93 -12.17
N ARG A 74 19.05 -20.89 -11.86
CA ARG A 74 20.37 -20.69 -12.49
C ARG A 74 21.36 -21.80 -12.13
N ARG A 75 21.37 -22.27 -10.89
CA ARG A 75 22.27 -23.34 -10.42
C ARG A 75 21.88 -24.71 -10.96
N CYS A 76 20.59 -25.02 -11.08
CA CYS A 76 20.12 -26.26 -11.72
C CYS A 76 20.57 -26.32 -13.18
N VAL A 77 20.33 -25.26 -13.95
CA VAL A 77 20.75 -25.20 -15.37
C VAL A 77 22.26 -25.40 -15.52
N HIS A 78 23.07 -24.79 -14.65
CA HIS A 78 24.53 -24.97 -14.68
C HIS A 78 24.95 -26.40 -14.26
N THR A 79 24.27 -27.01 -13.30
CA THR A 79 24.58 -28.38 -12.85
C THR A 79 24.19 -29.42 -13.90
N GLU A 80 23.09 -29.18 -14.62
CA GLU A 80 22.66 -30.04 -15.73
C GLU A 80 23.62 -29.95 -16.92
N GLN A 81 24.04 -28.74 -17.32
CA GLN A 81 25.05 -28.56 -18.37
C GLN A 81 26.39 -29.23 -18.05
N LEU A 82 26.85 -29.14 -16.79
CA LEU A 82 28.11 -29.74 -16.36
C LEU A 82 28.04 -31.28 -16.31
N LYS A 83 26.85 -31.85 -16.11
CA LYS A 83 26.62 -33.30 -16.13
C LYS A 83 26.54 -33.85 -17.57
N GLU A 84 26.01 -33.06 -18.51
CA GLU A 84 25.96 -33.41 -19.94
C GLU A 84 27.37 -33.44 -20.55
N ASP A 85 28.18 -32.39 -20.31
CA ASP A 85 29.54 -32.26 -20.86
C ASP A 85 30.50 -33.35 -20.34
N ASP A 86 30.42 -33.67 -19.04
CA ASP A 86 31.21 -34.76 -18.43
C ASP A 86 30.87 -36.13 -19.08
N SER A 87 29.59 -36.41 -19.33
CA SER A 87 29.12 -37.64 -19.99
C SER A 87 29.64 -37.77 -21.43
N ASP A 88 29.63 -36.67 -22.19
CA ASP A 88 30.09 -36.65 -23.58
C ASP A 88 31.61 -36.85 -23.69
N ILE A 89 32.38 -36.36 -22.71
CA ILE A 89 33.84 -36.59 -22.65
C ILE A 89 34.15 -38.08 -22.43
N TYR A 90 33.49 -38.76 -21.48
CA TYR A 90 33.77 -40.18 -21.23
C TYR A 90 33.43 -41.08 -22.42
N THR A 91 32.33 -40.80 -23.12
CA THR A 91 31.95 -41.58 -24.30
C THR A 91 32.93 -41.38 -25.45
N THR A 92 33.40 -40.15 -25.67
CA THR A 92 34.40 -39.84 -26.70
C THR A 92 35.74 -40.54 -26.44
N VAL A 93 36.21 -40.54 -25.18
CA VAL A 93 37.46 -41.22 -24.80
C VAL A 93 37.36 -42.74 -25.00
N GLN A 94 36.24 -43.36 -24.63
CA GLN A 94 35.99 -44.78 -24.85
C GLN A 94 35.98 -45.15 -26.34
N TYR A 95 35.29 -44.36 -27.18
CA TYR A 95 35.23 -44.60 -28.63
C TYR A 95 36.62 -44.53 -29.29
N ASN A 96 37.42 -43.51 -28.93
CA ASN A 96 38.76 -43.34 -29.48
C ASN A 96 39.72 -44.46 -29.01
N THR A 97 39.57 -44.92 -27.76
CA THR A 97 40.37 -46.02 -27.21
C THR A 97 40.03 -47.36 -27.87
N PHE A 98 38.75 -47.58 -28.20
CA PHE A 98 38.29 -48.80 -28.86
C PHE A 98 38.64 -48.86 -30.35
N THR A 99 38.80 -47.71 -31.02
CA THR A 99 39.13 -47.64 -32.46
C THR A 99 40.62 -47.61 -32.77
N MET A 100 41.49 -47.37 -31.78
CA MET A 100 42.96 -47.36 -31.93
C MET A 100 43.63 -48.69 -31.51
N ASN A 101 42.87 -49.72 -31.18
CA ASN A 101 43.36 -51.07 -30.83
C ASN A 101 42.85 -52.10 -31.84
#